data_AF-A0A497L3G9-F1
#
_entry.id   AF-A0A497L3G9-F1
#
_cell.length_a   1.000
_cell.length_b   1.000
_cell.length_c   1.000
_cell.angle_alpha   90.00
_cell.angle_beta   90.00
_cell.angle_gamma   90.00
#
_symmetry.space_group_name_H-M   'P 1'
#
loop_
_entity.id
_entity.type
_entity.pdbx_description
1 polymer ?
#
loop_
_entity_poly.entity_id
_entity_poly.type
_entity_poly.pdbx_seq_one_letter_code
_entity_poly.pdbx_strand_id
1 'polypeptide(L)'
;MRELKGVMSLIPTPMTEEALDEEGVRALVDYCMENGCHGVGCAAAIGEGYLMPHGTWRRLVETTIDQMRGRGPVLVGCAAMGTAQAVELCREAEELGGRRRPRLQARRVRSLQRCSALQPLREHDRRR
;
A
#
# COMPACT_ATOMS: atom_id res chain seq x y z
N MET A 1 2.95 -3.82 -17.19
CA MET A 1 2.71 -4.07 -15.75
C MET A 1 2.93 -5.57 -15.51
N ARG A 2 3.50 -6.01 -14.38
CA ARG A 2 3.72 -7.42 -13.99
C ARG A 2 2.36 -7.76 -13.45
N GLU A 3 1.89 -8.89 -13.90
CA GLU A 3 0.61 -9.44 -13.53
C GLU A 3 0.52 -9.56 -12.01
N LEU A 4 -0.56 -9.08 -11.42
CA LEU A 4 -0.86 -9.31 -10.01
C LEU A 4 -1.43 -10.73 -9.90
N LYS A 5 -0.53 -11.71 -9.68
CA LYS A 5 -0.88 -13.12 -9.58
C LYS A 5 -0.03 -13.81 -8.51
N GLY A 6 -0.55 -14.91 -7.98
CA GLY A 6 0.07 -15.66 -6.89
C GLY A 6 -0.36 -15.16 -5.52
N VAL A 7 0.42 -15.52 -4.50
CA VAL A 7 0.12 -15.21 -3.10
C VAL A 7 0.61 -13.81 -2.74
N MET A 8 -0.30 -12.95 -2.30
CA MET A 8 0.01 -11.61 -1.79
C MET A 8 -0.23 -11.60 -0.28
N SER A 9 0.83 -11.62 0.51
CA SER A 9 0.68 -11.63 1.98
C SER A 9 0.26 -10.25 2.47
N LEU A 10 -0.88 -10.16 3.16
CA LEU A 10 -1.28 -8.95 3.86
C LEU A 10 -0.60 -8.96 5.23
N ILE A 11 0.42 -8.13 5.40
CA ILE A 11 1.22 -8.12 6.61
C ILE A 11 0.54 -7.25 7.69
N PRO A 12 0.48 -7.69 8.96
CA PRO A 12 0.21 -6.79 10.08
C PRO A 12 1.27 -5.70 10.19
N THR A 13 1.05 -4.72 11.05
CA THR A 13 2.00 -3.65 11.33
C THR A 13 2.72 -3.90 12.65
N PRO A 14 3.99 -4.36 12.62
CA PRO A 14 4.84 -4.34 13.81
C PRO A 14 4.94 -2.93 14.39
N MET A 15 4.59 -2.83 15.68
CA MET A 15 4.61 -1.60 16.46
C MET A 15 5.38 -1.89 17.76
N THR A 16 6.13 -0.92 18.22
CA THR A 16 6.54 -0.84 19.64
C THR A 16 5.37 -0.27 20.46
N GLU A 17 5.58 -0.06 21.76
CA GLU A 17 4.56 0.60 22.60
C GLU A 17 4.20 2.00 22.10
N GLU A 18 5.11 2.66 21.37
CA GLU A 18 5.00 4.10 21.06
C GLU A 18 5.10 4.42 19.56
N ALA A 19 5.72 3.54 18.76
CA ALA A 19 6.10 3.85 17.39
C ALA A 19 6.06 2.64 16.46
N LEU A 20 6.29 2.88 15.16
CA LEU A 20 6.44 1.82 14.17
C LEU A 20 7.74 1.04 14.44
N ASP A 21 7.65 -0.29 14.50
CA ASP A 21 8.83 -1.16 14.51
C ASP A 21 9.26 -1.45 13.06
N GLU A 22 10.14 -0.60 12.52
CA GLU A 22 10.62 -0.74 11.15
C GLU A 22 11.41 -2.03 10.90
N GLU A 23 12.19 -2.48 11.87
CA GLU A 23 12.96 -3.73 11.73
C GLU A 23 12.03 -4.94 11.75
N GLY A 24 11.00 -4.92 12.61
CA GLY A 24 9.93 -5.91 12.59
C GLY A 24 9.20 -5.96 11.24
N VAL A 25 8.88 -4.79 10.67
CA VAL A 25 8.29 -4.72 9.31
C VAL A 25 9.22 -5.35 8.28
N ARG A 26 10.52 -5.06 8.34
CA ARG A 26 11.50 -5.60 7.39
C ARG A 26 11.62 -7.11 7.49
N ALA A 27 11.74 -7.63 8.71
CA ALA A 27 11.82 -9.06 8.98
C ALA A 27 10.56 -9.79 8.49
N LEU A 28 9.37 -9.20 8.68
CA LEU A 28 8.11 -9.78 8.22
C LEU A 28 7.99 -9.80 6.69
N VAL A 29 8.46 -8.75 6.02
CA VAL A 29 8.56 -8.73 4.55
C VAL A 29 9.50 -9.84 4.06
N ASP A 30 10.69 -9.97 4.65
CA ASP A 30 11.64 -11.01 4.27
C ASP A 30 11.07 -12.40 4.48
N TYR A 31 10.47 -12.65 5.64
CA TYR A 31 9.79 -13.90 5.95
C TYR A 31 8.75 -14.27 4.89
N CYS A 32 7.88 -13.32 4.50
CA CYS A 32 6.87 -13.58 3.47
C CYS A 32 7.52 -13.97 2.13
N MET A 33 8.54 -13.22 1.71
CA MET A 33 9.19 -13.45 0.41
C MET A 33 10.01 -14.75 0.40
N GLU A 34 10.68 -15.09 1.49
CA GLU A 34 11.43 -16.34 1.65
C GLU A 34 10.52 -17.57 1.68
N ASN A 35 9.28 -17.42 2.14
CA ASN A 35 8.28 -18.49 2.21
C ASN A 35 7.34 -18.53 0.97
N GLY A 36 7.79 -17.99 -0.16
CA GLY A 36 7.10 -18.18 -1.45
C GLY A 36 5.96 -17.21 -1.76
N CYS A 37 5.82 -16.13 -0.99
CA CYS A 37 4.92 -15.05 -1.38
C CYS A 37 5.43 -14.35 -2.64
N HIS A 38 4.50 -13.96 -3.50
CA HIS A 38 4.80 -13.31 -4.77
C HIS A 38 4.85 -11.79 -4.63
N GLY A 39 4.30 -11.27 -3.53
CA GLY A 39 4.31 -9.87 -3.13
C GLY A 39 3.71 -9.70 -1.73
N VAL A 40 3.70 -8.47 -1.26
CA VAL A 40 3.16 -8.10 0.06
C VAL A 40 2.17 -6.95 -0.06
N GLY A 41 1.23 -6.88 0.88
CA GLY A 41 0.35 -5.75 1.07
C GLY A 41 0.48 -5.19 2.47
N CYS A 42 0.69 -3.88 2.59
CA CYS A 42 0.77 -3.17 3.87
C CYS A 42 -0.34 -2.11 3.98
N ALA A 43 -0.59 -1.64 5.20
CA ALA A 43 -1.59 -0.61 5.51
C ALA A 43 -3.03 -0.92 5.04
N ALA A 44 -3.31 -2.17 4.68
CA ALA A 44 -4.66 -2.66 4.42
C ALA A 44 -5.43 -2.82 5.75
N ALA A 45 -6.62 -3.41 5.73
CA ALA A 45 -7.38 -3.62 6.96
C ALA A 45 -6.59 -4.42 8.02
N ILE A 46 -5.88 -5.47 7.60
CA ILE A 46 -5.01 -6.29 8.46
C ILE A 46 -3.76 -5.51 8.89
N GLY A 47 -3.24 -4.63 8.03
CA GLY A 47 -2.10 -3.76 8.34
C GLY A 47 -2.51 -2.45 9.01
N GLU A 48 -3.68 -2.40 9.66
CA GLU A 48 -4.14 -1.34 10.56
C GLU A 48 -4.05 0.10 10.01
N GLY A 49 -3.96 0.28 8.70
CA GLY A 49 -3.57 1.56 8.10
C GLY A 49 -4.54 2.72 8.37
N TYR A 50 -5.80 2.40 8.68
CA TYR A 50 -6.84 3.37 9.02
C TYR A 50 -6.86 3.78 10.50
N LEU A 51 -6.09 3.10 11.36
CA LEU A 51 -5.99 3.38 12.80
C LEU A 51 -4.78 4.24 13.17
N MET A 52 -3.79 4.36 12.27
CA MET A 52 -2.54 5.03 12.56
C MET A 52 -2.47 6.47 12.01
N PRO A 53 -1.64 7.33 12.61
CA PRO A 53 -1.37 8.66 12.05
C PRO A 53 -0.77 8.58 10.65
N HIS A 54 -1.03 9.62 9.84
CA HIS A 54 -0.54 9.71 8.45
C HIS A 54 0.98 9.56 8.34
N GLY A 55 1.76 10.16 9.25
CA GLY A 55 3.22 10.02 9.27
C GLY A 55 3.69 8.57 9.48
N THR A 56 3.03 7.83 10.37
CA THR A 56 3.29 6.40 10.61
C THR A 56 2.91 5.57 9.40
N TRP A 57 1.75 5.83 8.79
CA TRP A 57 1.31 5.19 7.55
C TRP A 57 2.36 5.37 6.44
N ARG A 58 2.82 6.61 6.24
CA ARG A 58 3.83 6.92 5.22
C ARG A 58 5.12 6.15 5.48
N ARG A 59 5.57 6.12 6.74
CA ARG A 59 6.80 5.41 7.11
C ARG A 59 6.69 3.91 6.88
N LEU A 60 5.56 3.29 7.24
CA LEU A 60 5.28 1.88 6.96
C LEU A 60 5.35 1.56 5.46
N VAL A 61 4.73 2.40 4.63
CA VAL A 61 4.77 2.23 3.16
C VAL A 61 6.19 2.38 2.62
N GLU A 62 6.93 3.40 3.04
CA GLU A 62 8.33 3.61 2.65
C GLU A 62 9.21 2.42 3.04
N THR A 63 9.12 1.94 4.28
CA THR A 63 9.88 0.79 4.80
C THR A 63 9.54 -0.49 4.05
N THR A 64 8.25 -0.74 3.77
CA THR A 64 7.80 -1.91 3.01
C THR A 64 8.35 -1.89 1.58
N ILE A 65 8.26 -0.75 0.89
CA ILE A 65 8.75 -0.59 -0.49
C ILE A 65 10.27 -0.75 -0.54
N ASP A 66 10.99 -0.12 0.40
CA ASP A 66 12.43 -0.20 0.53
C ASP A 66 12.89 -1.65 0.75
N GLN A 67 12.28 -2.34 1.71
CA GLN A 67 12.63 -3.73 2.00
C GLN A 67 12.31 -4.65 0.83
N MET A 68 11.22 -4.42 0.11
CA MET A 68 10.83 -5.29 -1.00
C MET A 68 11.87 -5.38 -2.12
N ARG A 69 12.75 -4.37 -2.29
CA ARG A 69 13.90 -4.40 -3.23
C ARG A 69 13.54 -4.89 -4.65
N GLY A 70 12.31 -4.66 -5.08
CA GLY A 70 11.80 -5.09 -6.40
C GLY A 70 11.50 -6.60 -6.55
N ARG A 71 11.56 -7.39 -5.47
CA ARG A 71 11.27 -8.84 -5.44
C ARG A 71 9.83 -9.19 -5.84
N GLY A 72 8.89 -8.26 -5.69
CA GLY A 72 7.48 -8.44 -6.01
C GLY A 72 6.70 -7.11 -6.06
N PRO A 73 5.40 -7.13 -6.35
CA PRO A 73 4.54 -5.97 -6.17
C PRO A 73 4.32 -5.68 -4.68
N VAL A 74 4.08 -4.40 -4.38
CA VAL A 74 3.60 -3.93 -3.07
C VAL A 74 2.20 -3.38 -3.25
N LEU A 75 1.25 -3.91 -2.49
CA LEU A 75 -0.10 -3.39 -2.39
C LEU A 75 -0.17 -2.45 -1.18
N VAL A 76 -0.73 -1.26 -1.36
CA VAL A 76 -0.81 -0.26 -0.29
C VAL A 76 -2.28 0.02 0.00
N GLY A 77 -2.69 -0.18 1.25
CA GLY A 77 -4.01 0.21 1.71
C GLY A 77 -4.14 1.72 1.81
N CYS A 78 -5.17 2.25 1.16
CA CYS A 78 -5.49 3.68 1.10
C CYS A 78 -6.90 3.96 1.66
N ALA A 79 -7.36 3.12 2.60
CA ALA A 79 -8.67 3.26 3.21
C ALA A 79 -8.70 4.50 4.12
N ALA A 80 -9.77 5.27 4.03
CA ALA A 80 -10.00 6.47 4.83
C ALA A 80 -11.51 6.68 5.04
N MET A 81 -11.88 7.52 6.02
CA MET A 81 -13.29 7.83 6.33
C MET A 81 -13.95 8.79 5.32
N GLY A 82 -13.24 9.17 4.26
CA GLY A 82 -13.76 10.01 3.19
C GLY A 82 -13.07 9.74 1.86
N THR A 83 -13.83 9.88 0.77
CA THR A 83 -13.34 9.62 -0.59
C THR A 83 -12.19 10.53 -0.99
N ALA A 84 -12.25 11.82 -0.62
CA ALA A 84 -11.18 12.77 -0.92
C ALA A 84 -9.85 12.36 -0.27
N GLN A 85 -9.88 12.02 1.03
CA GLN A 85 -8.70 11.56 1.76
C GLN A 85 -8.17 10.24 1.19
N ALA A 86 -9.05 9.31 0.85
CA ALA A 86 -8.66 8.05 0.22
C ALA A 86 -7.95 8.27 -1.12
N VAL A 87 -8.41 9.24 -1.93
CA VAL A 87 -7.76 9.62 -3.20
C VAL A 87 -6.38 10.22 -2.95
N GLU A 88 -6.20 11.06 -1.93
CA GLU A 88 -4.88 11.61 -1.60
C GLU A 88 -3.89 10.52 -1.17
N LEU A 89 -4.32 9.58 -0.31
CA LEU A 89 -3.50 8.42 0.06
C LEU A 89 -3.12 7.57 -1.17
N CYS A 90 -4.05 7.38 -2.10
CA CYS A 90 -3.75 6.67 -3.36
C CYS A 90 -2.67 7.38 -4.17
N ARG A 91 -2.75 8.71 -4.30
CA ARG A 91 -1.77 9.53 -5.04
C ARG A 91 -0.40 9.47 -4.38
N GLU A 92 -0.35 9.61 -3.07
CA GLU A 92 0.89 9.54 -2.30
C GLU A 92 1.54 8.15 -2.42
N ALA A 93 0.73 7.08 -2.33
CA ALA A 93 1.23 5.71 -2.52
C ALA A 93 1.81 5.51 -3.93
N GLU A 94 1.15 6.03 -4.97
CA GLU A 94 1.68 6.02 -6.35
C GLU A 94 3.01 6.78 -6.46
N GLU A 95 3.13 7.93 -5.78
CA GLU A 95 4.34 8.75 -5.78
C GLU A 95 5.51 8.04 -5.08
N LEU A 96 5.26 7.46 -3.90
CA LEU A 96 6.26 6.70 -3.13
C LEU A 96 6.80 5.50 -3.93
N GLY A 97 5.93 4.78 -4.64
CA GLY A 97 6.35 3.69 -5.53
C GLY A 97 7.06 4.14 -6.82
N GLY A 98 6.95 5.43 -7.16
CA GLY A 98 7.60 6.06 -8.31
C GLY A 98 9.00 6.63 -8.03
N ARG A 99 9.23 7.19 -6.83
CA ARG A 99 10.48 7.90 -6.46
C ARG A 99 11.76 7.03 -6.47
N ARG A 100 11.65 5.69 -6.43
CA ARG A 100 12.82 4.77 -6.40
C ARG A 100 13.09 4.01 -7.71
N ARG A 101 12.88 4.58 -8.91
CA ARG A 101 13.08 3.86 -10.20
C ARG A 101 14.10 4.49 -11.18
N PRO A 102 15.05 3.71 -11.75
CA PRO A 102 15.66 4.01 -13.03
C PRO A 102 14.70 3.65 -14.19
N ARG A 103 14.19 4.70 -14.87
CA ARG A 103 13.56 4.85 -16.21
C ARG A 103 12.71 3.77 -16.90
N LEU A 104 12.69 2.47 -16.58
CA LEU A 104 12.11 1.46 -17.50
C LEU A 104 10.75 0.84 -17.16
N GLN A 105 10.10 1.15 -16.04
CA GLN A 105 8.77 0.60 -15.74
C GLN A 105 7.86 1.62 -15.06
N ALA A 106 7.12 2.42 -15.83
CA ALA A 106 6.05 3.26 -15.30
C ALA A 106 4.82 2.41 -14.92
N ARG A 107 4.12 2.80 -13.83
CA ARG A 107 2.88 2.21 -13.27
C ARG A 107 3.07 0.94 -12.42
N ARG A 108 3.16 1.02 -11.07
CA ARG A 108 2.69 -0.03 -10.10
C ARG A 108 2.75 0.43 -8.62
N VAL A 109 1.76 1.19 -8.21
CA VAL A 109 1.06 0.94 -6.94
C VAL A 109 -0.41 0.89 -7.36
N ARG A 110 -1.16 -0.11 -6.91
CA ARG A 110 -2.59 -0.20 -7.22
C ARG A 110 -3.32 -0.01 -5.91
N SER A 111 -4.05 1.08 -5.78
CA SER A 111 -5.01 1.20 -4.71
C SER A 111 -6.07 0.11 -4.87
N LEU A 112 -6.35 -0.62 -3.80
CA LEU A 112 -7.39 -1.65 -3.77
C LEU A 112 -8.79 -1.06 -4.01
N GLN A 113 -8.94 0.26 -3.94
CA GLN A 113 -10.19 0.98 -4.12
C GLN A 113 -10.56 1.30 -5.58
N ARG A 114 -9.75 0.90 -6.58
CA ARG A 114 -10.24 0.86 -7.99
C ARG A 114 -11.18 -0.33 -8.19
N CYS A 115 -12.26 -0.35 -7.43
CA CYS A 115 -13.42 -1.19 -7.65
C CYS A 115 -14.24 -0.53 -8.76
N SER A 116 -14.52 -1.24 -9.86
CA SER A 116 -15.31 -0.75 -11.00
C SER A 116 -16.72 -0.27 -10.62
N ALA A 117 -17.21 -0.66 -9.44
CA ALA A 117 -18.49 -0.25 -8.88
C ALA A 117 -18.58 1.22 -8.42
N LEU A 118 -17.46 1.97 -8.34
CA LEU A 118 -17.44 3.38 -7.89
C LEU A 118 -17.52 4.41 -9.03
N GLN A 119 -17.61 3.99 -10.30
CA GLN A 119 -17.82 4.90 -11.43
C GLN A 119 -19.14 5.71 -11.43
N PRO A 120 -20.29 5.22 -10.91
CA PRO A 120 -21.56 5.93 -11.10
C PRO A 120 -21.77 7.14 -10.18
N LEU A 121 -20.90 7.37 -9.18
CA LEU A 121 -21.09 8.49 -8.24
C LEU A 121 -20.76 9.88 -8.83
N ARG A 122 -20.16 9.95 -10.03
CA ARG A 122 -19.90 11.25 -10.70
C ARG A 122 -21.13 11.88 -11.36
N GLU A 123 -22.21 11.13 -11.57
CA GLU A 123 -23.41 11.66 -12.24
C GLU A 123 -24.44 12.24 -11.26
N HIS A 124 -24.37 11.90 -9.97
CA HIS A 124 -25.35 12.36 -8.99
C HIS A 124 -25.11 13.81 -8.52
N ASP A 125 -23.89 14.33 -8.67
CA ASP A 125 -23.50 15.68 -8.21
C ASP A 125 -23.72 16.78 -9.27
N ARG A 126 -24.22 16.42 -10.47
CA ARG A 126 -24.60 17.38 -11.52
C ARG A 126 -26.08 17.80 -11.48
N ARG A 127 -26.84 17.29 -10.51
CA ARG A 127 -28.28 17.59 -10.32
C ARG A 127 -28.58 18.20 -8.94
N ARG A 128 -27.67 19.03 -8.42
CA ARG A 128 -27.93 19.93 -7.30
C ARG A 128 -27.39 21.31 -7.61
#